data_AF-A0A7S3HKF9-F1
#
_entry.id   AF-A0A7S3HKF9-F1
#
_cell.length_a   1.000
_cell.length_b   1.000
_cell.length_c   1.000
_cell.angle_alpha   90.00
_cell.angle_beta   90.00
_cell.angle_gamma   90.00
#
_symmetry.space_group_name_H-M   'P 1'
#
loop_
_entity.id
_entity.type
_entity.pdbx_description
1 polymer ?
#
loop_
_entity_poly.entity_id
_entity_poly.type
_entity_poly.pdbx_seq_one_letter_code
_entity_poly.pdbx_strand_id
1 'polypeptide(L)'
;MKAKDVKEREKVKKIETEFNVKILKPGDAVNYPKQGDSVSVHYSGYLEDGTCFDDSYQRGQPVFFVLGAEQVLRGWEMVLPILSRGERARIVLQPEFAYGDKGYPPIIPPKAVLTFEIELLTFSSQGTAERKTREKKAKADALAQQKAAERLK
;
A
#
# COMPACT_ATOMS: atom_id res chain seq x y z
N MET A 1 -0.12 -8.15 29.98
CA MET A 1 -0.05 -7.67 28.57
C MET A 1 1.06 -8.44 27.85
N LYS A 2 0.86 -8.87 26.60
CA LYS A 2 1.84 -9.71 25.89
C LYS A 2 2.93 -8.85 25.24
N ALA A 3 4.18 -9.32 25.22
CA ALA A 3 5.33 -8.58 24.68
C ALA A 3 5.22 -8.23 23.17
N LYS A 4 4.36 -8.93 22.42
CA LYS A 4 4.08 -8.64 21.01
C LYS A 4 3.30 -7.33 20.83
N ASP A 5 2.32 -7.09 21.69
CA ASP A 5 1.42 -5.93 21.60
C ASP A 5 2.17 -4.61 21.86
N VAL A 6 3.24 -4.66 22.66
CA VAL A 6 4.09 -3.50 22.97
C VAL A 6 4.94 -3.12 21.76
N LYS A 7 5.62 -4.08 21.13
CA LYS A 7 6.47 -3.83 19.95
C LYS A 7 5.70 -3.28 18.76
N GLU A 8 4.47 -3.75 18.56
CA GLU A 8 3.63 -3.28 17.46
C GLU A 8 3.16 -1.84 17.67
N ARG A 9 2.78 -1.46 18.89
CA ARG A 9 2.44 -0.07 19.24
C ARG A 9 3.62 0.89 19.10
N GLU A 10 4.83 0.47 19.49
CA GLU A 10 6.04 1.28 19.30
C GLU A 10 6.36 1.49 17.82
N LYS A 11 6.19 0.43 17.00
CA LYS A 11 6.36 0.53 15.55
C LYS A 11 5.37 1.52 14.93
N VAL A 12 4.09 1.45 15.31
CA VAL A 12 3.06 2.40 14.83
C VAL A 12 3.44 3.84 15.20
N LYS A 13 3.76 4.11 16.47
CA LYS A 13 4.16 5.46 16.92
C LYS A 13 5.38 5.99 16.16
N LYS A 14 6.34 5.13 15.86
CA LYS A 14 7.51 5.52 15.07
C LYS A 14 7.09 5.96 13.66
N ILE A 15 6.23 5.20 13.00
CA ILE A 15 5.72 5.53 11.66
C ILE A 15 4.92 6.84 11.70
N GLU A 16 4.04 7.01 12.69
CA GLU A 16 3.26 8.25 12.87
C GLU A 16 4.15 9.48 13.00
N THR A 17 5.24 9.35 13.77
CA THR A 17 6.20 10.44 13.98
C THR A 17 7.04 10.69 12.73
N GLU A 18 7.54 9.64 12.09
CA GLU A 18 8.41 9.71 10.90
C GLU A 18 7.71 10.41 9.71
N PHE A 19 6.42 10.11 9.50
CA PHE A 19 5.65 10.62 8.36
C PHE A 19 4.67 11.73 8.73
N ASN A 20 4.74 12.27 9.94
CA ASN A 20 3.81 13.27 10.47
C ASN A 20 2.34 12.91 10.17
N VAL A 21 1.96 11.69 10.55
CA VAL A 21 0.63 11.14 10.22
C VAL A 21 -0.42 11.86 11.06
N LYS A 22 -1.32 12.57 10.39
CA LYS A 22 -2.46 13.26 10.99
C LYS A 22 -3.77 12.67 10.50
N ILE A 23 -4.52 12.03 11.38
CA ILE A 23 -5.86 11.51 11.05
C ILE A 23 -6.80 12.70 10.78
N LEU A 24 -7.40 12.71 9.59
CA LEU A 24 -8.40 13.69 9.16
C LEU A 24 -9.82 13.17 9.37
N LYS A 25 -10.03 11.87 9.16
CA LYS A 25 -11.29 11.18 9.38
C LYS A 25 -10.98 9.80 9.98
N PRO A 26 -11.55 9.44 11.13
CA PRO A 26 -11.33 8.12 11.71
C PRO A 26 -11.93 7.02 10.84
N GLY A 27 -11.26 5.88 10.77
CA GLY A 27 -11.84 4.66 10.20
C GLY A 27 -12.53 3.80 11.26
N ASP A 28 -12.57 2.49 11.03
CA ASP A 28 -13.22 1.54 11.94
C ASP A 28 -12.36 1.13 13.16
N ALA A 29 -11.07 1.46 13.18
CA ALA A 29 -10.09 1.08 14.20
C ALA A 29 -10.02 -0.44 14.52
N VAL A 30 -10.53 -1.28 13.61
CA VAL A 30 -10.65 -2.73 13.80
C VAL A 30 -9.95 -3.47 12.67
N ASN A 31 -10.12 -3.01 11.43
CA ASN A 31 -9.63 -3.69 10.24
C ASN A 31 -8.47 -2.90 9.64
N TYR A 32 -7.30 -3.51 9.65
CA TYR A 32 -6.05 -2.96 9.07
C TYR A 32 -5.56 -3.85 7.92
N PRO A 33 -5.08 -3.26 6.81
CA PRO A 33 -4.60 -4.03 5.67
C PRO A 33 -3.27 -4.70 5.99
N LYS A 34 -3.06 -5.88 5.43
CA LYS A 34 -1.85 -6.70 5.63
C LYS A 34 -1.08 -6.85 4.33
N GLN A 35 0.19 -7.17 4.48
CA GLN A 35 1.07 -7.49 3.36
C GLN A 35 0.43 -8.60 2.50
N GLY A 36 0.32 -8.37 1.20
CA GLY A 36 -0.35 -9.23 0.23
C GLY A 36 -1.83 -8.94 0.00
N ASP A 37 -2.45 -8.03 0.76
CA ASP A 37 -3.82 -7.59 0.49
C ASP A 37 -3.87 -6.68 -0.75
N SER A 38 -4.94 -6.82 -1.52
CA SER A 38 -5.31 -5.86 -2.55
C SER A 38 -5.99 -4.68 -1.87
N VAL A 39 -5.40 -3.51 -1.98
CA VAL A 39 -5.83 -2.27 -1.32
C VAL A 39 -6.41 -1.31 -2.35
N SER A 40 -7.47 -0.59 -1.98
CA SER A 40 -8.07 0.49 -2.75
C SER A 40 -8.05 1.78 -1.94
N VAL A 41 -7.51 2.85 -2.53
CA VAL A 41 -7.40 4.16 -1.88
C VAL A 41 -7.85 5.28 -2.79
N HIS A 42 -8.41 6.32 -2.17
CA HIS A 42 -8.38 7.65 -2.75
C HIS A 42 -7.26 8.47 -2.12
N TYR A 43 -6.75 9.44 -2.86
CA TYR A 43 -5.78 10.40 -2.39
C TYR A 43 -5.81 11.72 -3.17
N SER A 44 -5.21 12.74 -2.55
CA SER A 44 -4.74 13.97 -3.18
C SER A 44 -3.28 14.20 -2.78
N GLY A 45 -2.43 14.49 -3.76
CA GLY A 45 -0.99 14.74 -3.59
C GLY A 45 -0.63 16.20 -3.84
N TYR A 46 0.20 16.75 -2.98
CA TYR A 46 0.61 18.15 -2.99
C TYR A 46 2.13 18.31 -2.87
N LEU A 47 2.68 19.29 -3.59
CA LEU A 47 4.02 19.80 -3.38
C LEU A 47 4.08 20.63 -2.08
N GLU A 48 5.28 20.96 -1.61
CA GLU A 48 5.50 21.73 -0.38
C GLU A 48 4.88 23.14 -0.42
N ASP A 49 4.78 23.74 -1.61
CA ASP A 49 4.11 25.03 -1.84
C ASP A 49 2.57 24.94 -1.82
N GLY A 50 2.01 23.73 -1.64
CA GLY A 50 0.57 23.47 -1.66
C GLY A 50 -0.01 23.20 -3.04
N THR A 51 0.80 23.23 -4.11
CA THR A 51 0.34 22.89 -5.46
C THR A 51 -0.09 21.44 -5.52
N CYS A 52 -1.35 21.19 -5.87
CA CYS A 52 -1.84 19.84 -6.12
C CYS A 52 -1.26 19.33 -7.45
N PHE A 53 -0.49 18.25 -7.40
CA PHE A 53 0.08 17.65 -8.59
C PHE A 53 -0.72 16.45 -9.09
N ASP A 54 -1.51 15.82 -8.22
CA ASP A 54 -2.35 14.70 -8.60
C ASP A 54 -3.49 14.45 -7.61
N ASP A 55 -4.67 14.11 -8.11
CA ASP A 55 -5.87 13.90 -7.28
C ASP A 55 -6.78 12.81 -7.89
N SER A 56 -6.93 11.71 -7.16
CA SER A 56 -7.76 10.57 -7.60
C SER A 56 -9.27 10.87 -7.58
N TYR A 57 -9.73 11.81 -6.76
CA TYR A 57 -11.12 12.27 -6.76
C TYR A 57 -11.43 13.04 -8.03
N GLN A 58 -10.50 13.90 -8.48
CA GLN A 58 -10.66 14.63 -9.75
C GLN A 58 -10.67 13.68 -10.96
N ARG A 59 -9.90 12.59 -10.90
CA ARG A 59 -9.94 11.53 -11.92
C ARG A 59 -11.20 10.65 -11.84
N GLY A 60 -11.96 10.74 -10.75
CA GLY A 60 -13.15 9.92 -10.51
C GLY A 60 -12.88 8.43 -10.28
N GLN A 61 -11.63 8.03 -10.06
CA GLN A 61 -11.25 6.63 -9.90
C GLN A 61 -10.20 6.43 -8.79
N PRO A 62 -10.41 5.49 -7.86
CA PRO A 62 -9.42 5.14 -6.85
C PRO A 62 -8.25 4.37 -7.45
N VAL A 63 -7.16 4.27 -6.69
CA VAL A 63 -5.99 3.48 -7.07
C VAL A 63 -6.01 2.14 -6.36
N PHE A 64 -5.65 1.09 -7.11
CA PHE A 64 -5.59 -0.29 -6.63
C PHE A 64 -4.16 -0.82 -6.76
N PHE A 65 -3.66 -1.47 -5.71
CA PHE A 65 -2.36 -2.11 -5.70
C PHE A 65 -2.33 -3.22 -4.66
N VAL A 66 -1.29 -4.05 -4.70
CA VAL A 66 -1.04 -5.08 -3.69
C VAL A 66 -0.05 -4.52 -2.68
N LEU A 67 -0.45 -4.46 -1.41
CA LEU A 67 0.41 -4.00 -0.33
C LEU A 67 1.60 -4.95 -0.17
N GLY A 68 2.82 -4.40 -0.12
CA GLY A 68 4.06 -5.17 -0.06
C GLY A 68 4.63 -5.62 -1.39
N ALA A 69 4.01 -5.22 -2.51
CA ALA A 69 4.51 -5.55 -3.84
C ALA A 69 5.39 -4.44 -4.44
N GLU A 70 5.70 -3.38 -3.68
CA GLU A 70 6.52 -2.24 -4.09
C GLU A 70 5.97 -1.55 -5.36
N GLN A 71 4.63 -1.52 -5.48
CA GLN A 71 3.93 -0.93 -6.63
C GLN A 71 3.65 0.56 -6.44
N VAL A 72 3.76 1.05 -5.20
CA VAL A 72 3.50 2.43 -4.80
C VAL A 72 4.68 3.00 -4.03
N LEU A 73 4.58 4.29 -3.65
CA LEU A 73 5.62 4.98 -2.90
C LEU A 73 5.94 4.23 -1.60
N ARG A 74 7.24 4.17 -1.25
CA ARG A 74 7.69 3.48 -0.03
C ARG A 74 7.03 4.04 1.23
N GLY A 75 6.76 5.34 1.28
CA GLY A 75 6.01 5.96 2.37
C GLY A 75 4.59 5.40 2.50
N TRP A 76 3.91 5.11 1.39
CA TRP A 76 2.57 4.52 1.40
C TRP A 76 2.61 3.08 1.92
N GLU A 77 3.59 2.28 1.47
CA GLU A 77 3.81 0.92 1.97
C GLU A 77 4.02 0.85 3.49
N MET A 78 4.55 1.92 4.09
CA MET A 78 4.79 2.02 5.53
C MET A 78 3.58 2.55 6.31
N VAL A 79 2.85 3.52 5.76
CA VAL A 79 1.71 4.17 6.45
C VAL A 79 0.42 3.38 6.34
N LEU A 80 0.09 2.83 5.17
CA LEU A 80 -1.21 2.17 4.97
C LEU A 80 -1.51 1.01 5.94
N PRO A 81 -0.53 0.17 6.35
CA PRO A 81 -0.77 -0.87 7.37
C PRO A 81 -1.24 -0.34 8.73
N ILE A 82 -1.01 0.94 9.04
CA ILE A 82 -1.41 1.56 10.31
C ILE A 82 -2.73 2.33 10.21
N LEU A 83 -3.30 2.47 9.01
CA LEU A 83 -4.61 3.08 8.81
C LEU A 83 -5.70 2.03 8.85
N SER A 84 -6.79 2.34 9.53
CA SER A 84 -7.96 1.46 9.58
C SER A 84 -8.88 1.65 8.36
N ARG A 85 -9.75 0.69 8.07
CA ARG A 85 -10.67 0.81 6.94
C ARG A 85 -11.56 2.05 7.07
N GLY A 86 -11.68 2.81 5.99
CA GLY A 86 -12.44 4.06 5.93
C GLY A 86 -11.71 5.27 6.52
N GLU A 87 -10.50 5.08 7.05
CA GLU A 87 -9.70 6.15 7.64
C GLU A 87 -9.09 7.03 6.56
N ARG A 88 -9.09 8.35 6.81
CA ARG A 88 -8.38 9.33 6.00
C ARG A 88 -7.31 9.99 6.85
N ALA A 89 -6.08 10.04 6.35
CA ALA A 89 -4.95 10.66 7.02
C ALA A 89 -4.17 11.57 6.06
N ARG A 90 -3.59 12.63 6.61
CA ARG A 90 -2.56 13.44 5.95
C ARG A 90 -1.19 12.94 6.39
N ILE A 91 -0.28 12.75 5.44
CA ILE A 91 1.10 12.36 5.68
C ILE A 91 2.07 13.24 4.91
N VAL A 92 3.29 13.35 5.41
CA VAL A 92 4.40 14.06 4.75
C VAL A 92 5.49 13.05 4.43
N LEU A 93 5.88 12.98 3.17
CA LEU A 93 6.91 12.07 2.67
C LEU A 93 8.15 12.87 2.30
N GLN A 94 9.27 12.53 2.94
CA GLN A 94 10.59 12.96 2.50
C GLN A 94 10.94 12.28 1.16
N PRO A 95 11.87 12.85 0.39
CA PRO A 95 12.19 12.37 -0.96
C PRO A 95 12.55 10.88 -1.00
N GLU A 96 13.24 10.37 0.01
CA GLU A 96 13.69 8.98 0.13
C GLU A 96 12.52 7.98 0.23
N PHE A 97 11.35 8.46 0.63
CA PHE A 97 10.11 7.68 0.72
C PHE A 97 9.12 7.99 -0.41
N ALA A 98 9.51 8.90 -1.32
CA ALA A 98 8.73 9.35 -2.47
C ALA A 98 9.52 9.13 -3.78
N TYR A 99 9.88 10.20 -4.51
CA TYR A 99 10.51 10.14 -5.84
C TYR A 99 12.03 10.41 -5.82
N GLY A 100 12.62 10.59 -4.63
CA GLY A 100 14.06 10.71 -4.42
C GLY A 100 14.72 11.89 -5.14
N ASP A 101 16.01 11.75 -5.39
CA ASP A 101 16.85 12.78 -6.01
C ASP A 101 16.46 13.12 -7.46
N LYS A 102 15.73 12.23 -8.14
CA LYS A 102 15.35 12.44 -9.54
C LYS A 102 14.02 13.17 -9.68
N GLY A 103 13.13 13.06 -8.68
CA GLY A 103 11.75 13.54 -8.81
C GLY A 103 10.98 12.77 -9.88
N TYR A 104 9.94 13.41 -10.43
CA TYR A 104 9.17 12.94 -11.57
C TYR A 104 8.91 14.09 -12.55
N PRO A 105 9.90 14.47 -13.37
CA PRO A 105 9.78 15.60 -14.28
C PRO A 105 8.68 15.41 -15.32
N PRO A 106 7.96 16.48 -15.73
CA PRO A 106 8.11 17.87 -15.28
C PRO A 106 7.30 18.22 -14.01
N ILE A 107 6.60 17.25 -13.40
CA ILE A 107 5.55 17.50 -12.41
C ILE A 107 6.11 17.61 -10.99
N ILE A 108 7.02 16.71 -10.62
CA ILE A 108 7.60 16.64 -9.27
C ILE A 108 9.09 16.95 -9.38
N PRO A 109 9.58 18.03 -8.73
CA PRO A 109 10.99 18.36 -8.72
C PRO A 109 11.88 17.28 -8.05
N PRO A 110 13.18 17.26 -8.39
CA PRO A 110 14.21 16.58 -7.60
C PRO A 110 14.10 16.89 -6.11
N LYS A 111 14.25 15.88 -5.24
CA LYS A 111 14.28 16.04 -3.78
C LYS A 111 13.03 16.74 -3.20
N ALA A 112 11.89 16.62 -3.86
CA ALA A 112 10.65 17.21 -3.39
C ALA A 112 10.11 16.47 -2.15
N VAL A 113 9.77 17.24 -1.11
CA VAL A 113 8.92 16.79 0.00
C VAL A 113 7.47 16.84 -0.46
N LEU A 114 6.72 15.76 -0.25
CA LEU A 114 5.34 15.64 -0.70
C LEU A 114 4.38 15.49 0.46
N THR A 115 3.25 16.17 0.40
CA THR A 115 2.12 15.93 1.30
C THR A 115 1.07 15.11 0.58
N PHE A 116 0.58 14.06 1.22
CA PHE A 116 -0.54 13.27 0.72
C PHE A 116 -1.67 13.26 1.73
N GLU A 117 -2.90 13.41 1.24
CA GLU A 117 -4.08 12.99 1.97
C GLU A 117 -4.57 11.69 1.37
N ILE A 118 -4.62 10.62 2.16
CA ILE A 118 -4.96 9.27 1.70
C ILE A 118 -6.18 8.79 2.47
N GLU A 119 -7.19 8.29 1.78
CA GLU A 119 -8.36 7.62 2.33
C GLU A 119 -8.33 6.13 1.95
N LEU A 120 -8.22 5.26 2.96
CA LEU A 120 -8.24 3.83 2.79
C LEU A 120 -9.68 3.35 2.61
N LEU A 121 -10.08 3.02 1.38
CA LEU A 121 -11.47 2.66 1.09
C LEU A 121 -11.76 1.21 1.48
N THR A 122 -11.05 0.28 0.86
CA THR A 122 -11.26 -1.16 1.03
C THR A 122 -9.96 -1.92 0.88
N PHE A 123 -9.92 -3.13 1.42
CA PHE A 123 -8.86 -4.08 1.16
C PHE A 123 -9.37 -5.51 1.31
N SER A 124 -8.76 -6.44 0.60
CA SER A 124 -9.11 -7.86 0.67
C SER A 124 -7.89 -8.75 0.44
N SER A 125 -7.88 -9.92 1.07
CA SER A 125 -6.79 -10.91 0.92
C SER A 125 -6.83 -11.68 -0.42
N GLN A 126 -7.51 -11.14 -1.43
CA GLN A 126 -7.76 -11.82 -2.71
C GLN A 126 -6.47 -12.06 -3.51
N GLY A 127 -5.45 -11.21 -3.35
CA GLY A 127 -4.13 -11.40 -3.97
C GLY A 127 -3.45 -12.72 -3.59
N THR A 128 -3.73 -13.26 -2.40
CA THR A 128 -3.23 -14.58 -1.97
C THR A 128 -4.16 -15.73 -2.36
N ALA A 129 -5.48 -15.53 -2.38
CA ALA A 129 -6.44 -16.58 -2.74
C ALA A 129 -6.35 -16.94 -4.23
N GLU A 130 -6.26 -15.94 -5.11
CA GLU A 130 -6.14 -16.15 -6.55
C GLU A 130 -4.77 -16.72 -6.93
N ARG A 131 -3.67 -16.23 -6.33
CA ARG A 131 -2.33 -16.81 -6.52
C ARG A 131 -2.25 -18.26 -6.05
N LYS A 132 -2.77 -18.59 -4.85
CA LYS A 132 -2.84 -19.97 -4.36
C LYS A 132 -3.65 -20.87 -5.28
N THR A 133 -4.73 -20.35 -5.87
CA THR A 133 -5.58 -21.08 -6.81
C THR A 133 -4.84 -21.33 -8.13
N ARG A 134 -4.14 -20.32 -8.65
CA ARG A 134 -3.35 -20.42 -9.89
C ARG A 134 -2.14 -21.34 -9.73
N GLU A 135 -1.46 -21.31 -8.58
CA GLU A 135 -0.35 -22.22 -8.24
C GLU A 135 -0.82 -23.66 -8.04
N LYS A 136 -1.96 -23.88 -7.35
CA LYS A 136 -2.54 -25.22 -7.22
C LYS A 136 -2.88 -25.80 -8.59
N LYS A 137 -3.49 -24.99 -9.47
CA LYS A 137 -3.82 -25.39 -10.84
C LYS A 137 -2.55 -25.73 -11.64
N ALA A 138 -1.55 -24.84 -11.64
CA ALA A 138 -0.29 -25.07 -12.35
C ALA A 138 0.47 -26.33 -11.87
N LYS A 139 0.48 -26.60 -10.56
CA LYS A 139 1.09 -27.82 -10.02
C LYS A 139 0.30 -29.08 -10.39
N ALA A 140 -1.03 -29.02 -10.41
CA ALA A 140 -1.86 -30.14 -10.84
C ALA A 140 -1.64 -30.48 -12.32
N ASP A 141 -1.56 -29.46 -13.17
CA ASP A 141 -1.32 -29.62 -14.61
C ASP A 141 0.08 -30.20 -14.89
N ALA A 142 1.12 -29.71 -14.20
CA ALA A 142 2.47 -30.25 -14.32
C ALA A 142 2.58 -31.71 -13.85
N LEU A 143 1.92 -32.07 -12.75
CA LEU A 143 1.89 -33.44 -12.24
C LEU A 143 1.16 -34.40 -13.20
N ALA A 144 0.08 -33.93 -13.83
CA ALA A 144 -0.64 -34.70 -14.84
C ALA A 144 0.22 -34.97 -16.08
N GLN A 145 0.97 -33.97 -16.55
CA GLN A 145 1.90 -34.10 -17.68
C GLN A 145 3.06 -35.06 -17.37
N GLN A 146 3.62 -34.99 -16.16
CA GLN A 146 4.71 -35.87 -15.74
C GLN A 146 4.26 -37.34 -15.66
N LYS A 147 3.08 -37.61 -15.08
CA LYS A 147 2.51 -38.97 -15.03
C LYS A 147 2.12 -39.52 -16.40
N ALA A 148 1.69 -38.66 -17.33
CA ALA A 148 1.39 -39.07 -18.70
C ALA A 148 2.67 -39.47 -19.46
N ALA A 149 3.76 -38.71 -19.29
CA ALA A 149 5.05 -39.00 -19.92
C ALA A 149 5.71 -40.28 -19.38
N GLU A 150 5.50 -40.63 -18.11
CA GLU A 150 6.02 -41.86 -17.51
C GLU A 150 5.25 -43.13 -17.92
N ARG A 151 3.98 -43.01 -18.34
CA ARG A 151 3.17 -44.14 -18.84
C ARG A 151 3.46 -44.55 -20.28
N LEU A 152 4.23 -43.74 -21.00
CA LEU A 152 4.62 -43.96 -22.41
C LEU A 152 6.04 -44.53 -22.55
N LYS A 153 6.69 -44.87 -21.44
CA LYS A 153 7.93 -45.64 -21.37
C LYS A 153 7.61 -47.05 -20.87
#